data_AF-A0A1Q7XZ14-F1
#
_entry.id   AF-A0A1Q7XZ14-F1
#
_cell.length_a   1.000
_cell.length_b   1.000
_cell.length_c   1.000
_cell.angle_alpha   90.00
_cell.angle_beta   90.00
_cell.angle_gamma   90.00
#
_symmetry.space_group_name_H-M   'P 1'
#
loop_
_entity.id
_entity.type
_entity.pdbx_description
1 polymer ?
#
loop_
_entity_poly.entity_id
_entity_poly.type
_entity_poly.pdbx_seq_one_letter_code
_entity_poly.pdbx_strand_id
1 'polypeptide(L)'
;MIVSAPWAGEDKRSVVDYFVGQIKSRLGEQGLTSLSRIVVIDPQDAAVQALNREIQIEHGRVEVRDSTFFGLTVKHAYIITSQRPQAPAAA
;
A
#
# COMPACT_ATOMS: atom_id res chain seq x y z
N MET A 1 -2.73 -3.83 6.51
CA MET A 1 -1.73 -3.34 5.54
C MET A 1 -2.18 -3.71 4.14
N ILE A 2 -2.09 -2.76 3.20
CA ILE A 2 -2.38 -2.97 1.79
C ILE A 2 -1.06 -2.78 1.03
N VAL A 3 -0.78 -3.65 0.07
CA VAL A 3 0.41 -3.64 -0.78
C VAL A 3 -0.04 -3.59 -2.22
N SER A 4 0.48 -2.65 -3.00
CA SER A 4 0.28 -2.60 -4.44
C SER A 4 1.58 -2.16 -5.11
N ALA A 5 2.18 -3.05 -5.88
CA ALA A 5 3.43 -2.78 -6.60
C ALA A 5 3.54 -3.68 -7.84
N PRO A 6 4.22 -3.25 -8.93
CA PRO A 6 4.37 -4.06 -10.15
C PRO A 6 4.97 -5.44 -9.89
N TRP A 7 5.93 -5.54 -8.97
CA TRP A 7 6.57 -6.79 -8.59
C TRP A 7 5.69 -7.70 -7.72
N ALA A 8 4.55 -7.21 -7.22
CA ALA A 8 3.68 -7.92 -6.29
C ALA A 8 2.51 -8.69 -6.97
N GLY A 9 2.48 -8.73 -8.31
CA GLY A 9 1.34 -9.23 -9.07
C GLY A 9 1.26 -10.76 -9.25
N GLU A 10 2.39 -11.42 -9.52
CA GLU A 10 2.38 -12.81 -10.00
C GLU A 10 2.23 -13.85 -8.88
N ASP A 11 2.89 -13.64 -7.73
CA ASP A 11 2.81 -14.52 -6.57
C ASP A 11 2.45 -13.75 -5.29
N LYS A 12 1.14 -13.63 -5.05
CA LYS A 12 0.61 -12.96 -3.86
C LYS A 12 1.09 -13.61 -2.56
N ARG A 13 1.34 -14.92 -2.54
CA ARG A 13 1.77 -15.61 -1.32
C ARG A 13 3.21 -15.25 -0.99
N SER A 14 4.10 -15.29 -1.97
CA SER A 14 5.49 -14.87 -1.78
C SER A 14 5.60 -13.41 -1.32
N VAL A 15 4.73 -12.52 -1.81
CA VAL A 15 4.66 -11.13 -1.34
C VAL A 15 4.27 -11.07 0.13
N VAL A 16 3.22 -11.81 0.54
CA VAL A 16 2.79 -11.87 1.93
C VAL A 16 3.91 -12.43 2.81
N ASP A 17 4.55 -13.53 2.42
CA ASP A 17 5.64 -14.17 3.16
C ASP A 17 6.85 -13.22 3.31
N TYR A 18 7.17 -12.48 2.25
CA TYR A 18 8.19 -11.43 2.29
C TYR A 18 7.89 -10.39 3.38
N PHE A 19 6.68 -9.83 3.39
CA PHE A 19 6.31 -8.81 4.37
C PHE A 19 6.23 -9.36 5.79
N VAL A 20 5.70 -10.58 5.97
CA VAL A 20 5.70 -11.26 7.28
C VAL A 20 7.13 -11.39 7.81
N GLY A 21 8.08 -11.82 6.97
CA GLY A 21 9.49 -11.91 7.33
C GLY A 21 10.10 -10.56 7.72
N GLN A 22 9.83 -9.49 6.94
CA GLN A 22 10.31 -8.13 7.24
C GLN A 22 9.72 -7.55 8.53
N ILE A 23 8.44 -7.81 8.79
CA ILE A 23 7.77 -7.36 10.01
C ILE A 23 8.36 -8.09 11.22
N LYS A 24 8.47 -9.42 11.15
CA LYS A 24 9.05 -10.21 12.24
C LYS A 24 10.49 -9.80 12.55
N SER A 25 11.31 -9.51 11.53
CA SER A 25 12.72 -9.15 11.74
C SER A 25 12.91 -7.76 12.36
N ARG A 26 11.99 -6.81 12.12
CA ARG A 26 12.11 -5.42 12.60
C ARG A 26 11.29 -5.13 13.86
N LEU A 27 10.12 -5.76 13.99
CA LEU A 27 9.13 -5.48 15.04
C LEU A 27 8.86 -6.69 15.95
N GLY A 28 9.51 -7.83 15.68
CA GLY A 28 9.28 -9.07 16.40
C GLY A 28 7.90 -9.68 16.10
N GLU A 29 7.59 -10.80 16.77
CA GLU A 29 6.30 -11.47 16.59
C GLU A 29 5.11 -10.63 17.08
N GLN A 30 5.32 -9.81 18.11
CA GLN A 30 4.29 -8.87 18.62
C GLN A 30 3.93 -7.79 17.59
N GLY A 31 4.89 -7.36 16.77
CA GLY A 31 4.60 -6.46 15.66
C GLY A 31 3.65 -7.09 14.65
N LEU A 32 3.79 -8.39 14.39
CA LEU A 32 2.91 -9.11 13.47
C LEU A 32 1.48 -9.24 14.02
N THR A 33 1.31 -9.49 15.32
CA THR A 33 -0.01 -9.61 15.94
C THR A 33 -0.77 -8.28 16.00
N SER A 34 -0.08 -7.15 15.89
CA SER A 34 -0.71 -5.83 15.78
C SER A 34 -1.37 -5.56 14.41
N LEU A 35 -1.08 -6.39 13.41
CA LEU A 35 -1.64 -6.26 12.06
C LEU A 35 -2.89 -7.12 11.90
N SER A 36 -3.99 -6.50 11.46
CA SER A 36 -5.24 -7.21 11.18
C SER A 36 -5.16 -8.13 9.97
N ARG A 37 -4.52 -7.68 8.89
CA ARG A 37 -4.31 -8.43 7.63
C ARG A 37 -3.29 -7.76 6.73
N ILE A 38 -2.70 -8.54 5.83
CA ILE A 38 -1.93 -8.07 4.66
C ILE A 38 -2.74 -8.39 3.41
N VAL A 39 -2.99 -7.38 2.57
CA VAL A 39 -3.77 -7.53 1.33
C VAL A 39 -2.90 -7.05 0.17
N VAL A 40 -2.76 -7.88 -0.87
CA VAL A 40 -2.04 -7.54 -2.10
C VAL A 40 -3.05 -7.17 -3.18
N ILE A 41 -2.97 -5.95 -3.70
CA ILE A 41 -3.87 -5.36 -4.69
C ILE A 41 -3.08 -5.07 -5.97
N ASP A 42 -3.71 -5.35 -7.11
CA ASP A 42 -3.14 -5.07 -8.43
C ASP A 42 -2.84 -3.56 -8.58
N PRO A 43 -1.65 -3.16 -9.04
CA PRO A 43 -1.34 -1.76 -9.36
C PRO A 43 -2.31 -1.10 -10.35
N GLN A 44 -2.93 -1.87 -11.23
CA GLN A 44 -3.91 -1.42 -12.21
C GLN A 44 -5.34 -1.36 -11.66
N ASP A 45 -5.55 -1.75 -10.39
CA ASP A 45 -6.85 -1.60 -9.74
C ASP A 45 -7.30 -0.13 -9.75
N ALA A 46 -8.55 0.09 -10.14
CA ALA A 46 -9.10 1.43 -10.33
C ALA A 46 -9.04 2.29 -9.06
N ALA A 47 -9.16 1.68 -7.87
CA ALA A 47 -9.06 2.39 -6.60
C ALA A 47 -7.60 2.80 -6.30
N VAL A 48 -6.62 1.97 -6.66
CA VAL A 48 -5.18 2.33 -6.56
C VAL A 48 -4.89 3.52 -7.48
N GLN A 49 -5.36 3.45 -8.73
CA GLN A 49 -5.20 4.52 -9.71
C GLN A 49 -5.94 5.81 -9.32
N ALA A 50 -7.09 5.72 -8.67
CA ALA A 50 -7.81 6.88 -8.16
C ALA A 50 -7.06 7.55 -7.01
N LEU A 51 -6.61 6.77 -6.02
CA LEU A 51 -5.82 7.26 -4.88
C LEU A 51 -4.57 8.00 -5.34
N ASN A 52 -3.80 7.37 -6.24
CA ASN A 52 -2.57 7.95 -6.78
C ASN A 52 -2.82 9.16 -7.69
N ARG A 53 -4.06 9.42 -8.13
CA ARG A 53 -4.43 10.63 -8.89
C ARG A 53 -4.85 11.75 -7.96
N GLU A 54 -5.68 11.46 -6.98
CA GLU A 54 -6.20 12.44 -6.01
C GLU A 54 -5.12 13.01 -5.10
N ILE A 55 -4.14 12.18 -4.71
CA ILE A 55 -3.13 12.58 -3.73
C ILE A 55 -1.76 12.54 -4.43
N GLN A 56 -1.18 13.71 -4.70
CA GLN A 56 0.16 13.84 -5.27
C GLN A 56 1.09 14.41 -4.21
N ILE A 57 1.95 13.57 -3.66
CA ILE A 57 2.93 13.97 -2.64
C ILE A 57 4.24 13.28 -2.95
N GLU A 58 5.31 14.06 -2.94
CA GLU A 58 6.66 13.57 -3.07
C GLU A 58 7.46 13.94 -1.83
N HIS A 59 7.93 12.92 -1.09
CA HIS A 59 8.73 13.07 0.14
C HIS A 59 8.11 14.02 1.18
N GLY A 60 6.78 13.92 1.38
CA GLY A 60 6.03 14.76 2.32
C GLY A 60 5.31 13.94 3.38
N ARG A 61 4.40 14.58 4.12
CA ARG A 61 3.46 13.87 5.01
C ARG A 61 2.12 14.60 4.97
N VAL A 62 1.11 13.96 4.41
CA VAL A 62 -0.28 14.38 4.59
C VAL A 62 -0.97 13.46 5.56
N GLU A 63 -1.68 14.07 6.50
CA GLU A 63 -2.54 13.40 7.43
C GLU A 63 -3.96 13.36 6.85
N VAL A 64 -4.56 12.18 6.84
CA VAL A 64 -5.93 11.94 6.37
C VAL A 64 -6.74 11.39 7.52
N ARG A 65 -7.93 11.93 7.75
CA ARG A 65 -8.86 11.49 8.79
C ARG A 65 -10.23 11.23 8.20
N ASP A 66 -10.97 10.32 8.82
CA ASP A 66 -12.37 10.02 8.53
C ASP A 66 -12.68 9.87 7.02
N SER A 67 -11.81 9.17 6.30
CA SER A 67 -11.85 9.00 4.85
C SER A 67 -12.13 7.55 4.47
N THR A 68 -12.61 7.30 3.25
CA THR A 68 -12.83 5.94 2.76
C THR A 68 -11.89 5.64 1.60
N PHE A 69 -11.06 4.60 1.75
CA PHE A 69 -10.14 4.12 0.71
C PHE A 69 -10.34 2.64 0.49
N PHE A 70 -10.41 2.18 -0.76
CA PHE A 70 -10.60 0.76 -1.08
C PHE A 70 -11.83 0.12 -0.39
N GLY A 71 -12.90 0.91 -0.20
CA GLY A 71 -14.09 0.49 0.55
C GLY A 71 -13.89 0.34 2.07
N LEU A 72 -12.72 0.72 2.59
CA LEU A 72 -12.39 0.70 4.01
C LEU A 72 -12.48 2.10 4.60
N THR A 73 -13.23 2.24 5.69
CA THR A 73 -13.23 3.46 6.48
C THR A 73 -11.91 3.58 7.24
N VAL A 74 -11.16 4.62 6.91
CA VAL A 74 -9.89 5.01 7.50
C VAL A 74 -10.15 6.16 8.45
N LYS A 75 -10.15 5.86 9.76
CA LYS A 75 -10.26 6.91 10.80
C LYS A 75 -9.06 7.86 10.76
N HIS A 76 -7.87 7.31 10.52
CA HIS A 76 -6.63 8.08 10.52
C HIS A 76 -5.55 7.37 9.70
N ALA A 77 -4.87 8.11 8.81
CA ALA A 77 -3.74 7.64 8.01
C ALA A 77 -2.74 8.76 7.73
N TYR A 78 -1.51 8.36 7.43
CA TYR A 78 -0.48 9.25 6.90
C TYR A 78 -0.08 8.80 5.50
N ILE A 79 -0.01 9.74 4.57
CA ILE A 79 0.47 9.53 3.21
C ILE A 79 1.82 10.23 3.09
N ILE A 80 2.87 9.44 2.84
CA ILE A 80 4.26 9.91 2.83
C ILE A 80 4.72 10.21 1.40
N THR A 81 4.35 9.33 0.47
CA THR A 81 4.62 9.48 -0.96
C THR A 81 3.45 8.88 -1.74
N SER A 82 2.98 9.60 -2.76
CA SER A 82 2.05 9.08 -3.76
C SER A 82 2.33 9.80 -5.08
N GLN A 83 2.60 9.00 -6.09
CA GLN A 83 2.94 9.47 -7.43
C GLN A 83 2.03 8.79 -8.43
N ARG A 84 1.64 9.52 -9.47
CA ARG A 84 1.02 8.92 -10.64
C ARG A 84 2.03 7.97 -11.31
N PRO A 85 1.68 6.70 -11.55
CA PRO A 85 2.54 5.81 -12.33
C PRO A 85 2.84 6.47 -13.67
N GLN A 86 4.12 6.67 -13.99
CA GLN A 86 4.52 7.09 -15.33
C GLN A 86 4.07 6.00 -16.30
N ALA A 87 3.37 6.39 -17.37
CA ALA A 87 3.05 5.45 -18.44
C ALA A 87 4.36 4.78 -18.90
N PRO A 88 4.39 3.45 -19.10
CA PRO A 88 5.60 2.80 -19.60
C PRO A 88 6.02 3.52 -20.88
N ALA A 89 7.29 3.95 -20.92
CA ALA A 89 7.84 4.62 -22.10
C ALA A 89 7.61 3.71 -23.31
N ALA A 90 6.89 4.22 -24.31
CA ALA A 90 6.68 3.49 -25.56
C ALA A 90 8.06 3.18 -26.16
N ALA A 91 8.36 1.90 -26.32
CA ALA A 91 9.54 1.41 -27.02
C ALA A 91 9.31 1.40 -28.53
#